data_AF-A0A8C5YT00-F1
#
_entry.id   AF-A0A8C5YT00-F1
#
_cell.length_a   1.000
_cell.length_b   1.000
_cell.length_c   1.000
_cell.angle_alpha   90.00
_cell.angle_beta   90.00
_cell.angle_gamma   90.00
#
_symmetry.space_group_name_H-M   'P 1'
#
loop_
_entity.id
_entity.type
_entity.pdbx_description
1 polymer ?
#
loop_
_entity_poly.entity_id
_entity_poly.type
_entity_poly.pdbx_seq_one_letter_code
_entity_poly.pdbx_strand_id
1 'polypeptide(L)'
;MADAPASLSGQDVGSFAYLTIKDRIPLILTKAIDTLHRHKSEFFEKHGEEGIEAEKKAISLLSKLRNELQTDKPIIPLVANYVDTDIWNQYLEYQQSLLRESDRTPSWFYSPWLYVECYLYRRIHEAIIQSPPVNDFDVFKESKDQNFFESQEPGITLCTHLQEFKSTIEDLDANQLKTEFFHLLQVKNVFFTQFYKYQYCAYTVFIDQY
;
A
#
# COMPACT_ATOMS: atom_id res chain seq x y z
N MET A 1 -0.75 20.99 28.61
CA MET A 1 -0.02 20.16 27.61
C MET A 1 -0.31 20.78 26.26
N ALA A 2 0.66 20.93 25.38
CA ALA A 2 0.37 21.44 24.03
C ALA A 2 -0.50 20.42 23.29
N ASP A 3 -1.57 20.88 22.65
CA ASP A 3 -2.41 20.01 21.83
C ASP A 3 -1.60 19.43 20.68
N ALA A 4 -1.92 18.19 20.30
CA ALA A 4 -1.27 17.54 19.17
C ALA A 4 -1.52 18.35 17.88
N PRO A 5 -0.52 18.50 17.00
CA PRO A 5 -0.70 19.21 15.75
C PRO A 5 -1.72 18.50 14.86
N ALA A 6 -2.36 19.26 13.97
CA ALA A 6 -3.28 18.70 12.99
C ALA A 6 -2.56 17.69 12.07
N SER A 7 -3.27 16.63 11.71
CA SER A 7 -2.78 15.63 10.78
C SER A 7 -2.54 16.22 9.39
N LEU A 8 -1.50 15.75 8.70
CA LEU A 8 -1.37 15.95 7.26
C LEU A 8 -2.62 15.41 6.58
N SER A 9 -3.15 16.15 5.61
CA SER A 9 -4.38 15.81 4.88
C SER A 9 -4.36 16.47 3.50
N GLY A 10 -5.31 16.11 2.64
CA GLY A 10 -5.52 16.78 1.34
C GLY A 10 -6.18 18.16 1.45
N GLN A 11 -6.28 18.76 2.64
CA GLN A 11 -6.90 20.08 2.80
C GLN A 11 -6.00 21.21 2.27
N ASP A 12 -4.69 21.07 2.46
CA ASP A 12 -3.71 22.00 1.90
C ASP A 12 -3.33 21.56 0.49
N VAL A 13 -3.79 22.30 -0.51
CA VAL A 13 -3.55 22.05 -1.94
C VAL A 13 -2.07 22.14 -2.33
N GLY A 14 -1.24 22.82 -1.55
CA GLY A 14 0.21 22.90 -1.75
C GLY A 14 0.97 21.72 -1.12
N SER A 15 0.29 20.89 -0.33
CA SER A 15 0.93 19.79 0.40
C SER A 15 1.22 18.58 -0.48
N PHE A 16 2.24 17.82 -0.07
CA PHE A 16 2.53 16.52 -0.68
C PHE A 16 1.40 15.50 -0.47
N ALA A 17 0.64 15.61 0.62
CA ALA A 17 -0.53 14.76 0.87
C ALA A 17 -1.61 15.00 -0.21
N TYR A 18 -1.91 16.26 -0.53
CA TYR A 18 -2.84 16.61 -1.61
C TYR A 18 -2.38 16.06 -2.96
N LEU A 19 -1.10 16.28 -3.33
CA LEU A 19 -0.52 15.73 -4.56
C LEU A 19 -0.66 14.20 -4.62
N THR A 20 -0.42 13.53 -3.49
CA THR A 20 -0.50 12.07 -3.41
C THR A 20 -1.93 11.59 -3.59
N ILE A 21 -2.89 12.17 -2.87
CA ILE A 21 -4.31 11.81 -2.95
C ILE A 21 -4.87 12.10 -4.34
N LYS A 22 -4.52 13.24 -4.92
CA LYS A 22 -5.06 13.70 -6.21
C LYS A 22 -4.48 12.97 -7.41
N ASP A 23 -3.17 12.77 -7.46
CA ASP A 23 -2.50 12.34 -8.68
C ASP A 23 -1.90 10.94 -8.57
N ARG A 24 -1.32 10.59 -7.41
CA ARG A 24 -0.66 9.29 -7.24
C ARG A 24 -1.67 8.18 -7.00
N ILE A 25 -2.56 8.32 -6.01
CA ILE A 25 -3.51 7.26 -5.66
C ILE A 25 -4.36 6.81 -6.88
N PRO A 26 -4.91 7.71 -7.73
CA PRO A 26 -5.66 7.28 -8.91
C PRO A 26 -4.82 6.48 -9.92
N LEU A 27 -3.53 6.80 -10.05
CA LEU A 27 -2.60 6.03 -10.90
C LEU A 27 -2.43 4.61 -10.37
N ILE A 28 -2.41 4.45 -9.06
CA ILE A 28 -2.21 3.15 -8.40
C ILE A 28 -3.44 2.26 -8.55
N LEU A 29 -4.64 2.82 -8.37
CA LEU A 29 -5.88 2.11 -8.69
C LEU A 29 -5.94 1.72 -10.18
N THR A 30 -5.47 2.60 -11.06
CA THR A 30 -5.43 2.32 -12.50
C THR A 30 -4.48 1.18 -12.83
N LYS A 31 -3.30 1.12 -12.19
CA LYS A 31 -2.37 -0.02 -12.33
C LYS A 31 -2.94 -1.32 -11.77
N ALA A 32 -3.64 -1.27 -10.64
CA ALA A 32 -4.31 -2.46 -10.09
C ALA A 32 -5.40 -3.00 -11.03
N ILE A 33 -6.22 -2.10 -11.60
CA ILE A 33 -7.23 -2.45 -12.61
C ILE A 33 -6.59 -3.05 -13.86
N ASP A 34 -5.52 -2.43 -14.38
CA ASP A 34 -4.78 -2.94 -15.53
C ASP A 34 -4.19 -4.34 -15.25
N THR A 35 -3.68 -4.56 -14.04
CA THR A 35 -3.15 -5.86 -13.63
C THR A 35 -4.22 -6.95 -13.66
N LEU A 36 -5.41 -6.69 -13.10
CA LEU A 36 -6.54 -7.63 -13.19
C LEU A 36 -6.88 -7.95 -14.65
N HIS A 37 -6.97 -6.92 -15.50
CA HIS A 37 -7.30 -7.09 -16.91
C HIS A 37 -6.26 -7.91 -17.67
N ARG A 38 -4.97 -7.74 -17.39
CA ARG A 38 -3.89 -8.53 -18.00
C ARG A 38 -3.89 -9.99 -17.56
N HIS A 39 -4.36 -10.28 -16.35
CA HIS A 39 -4.46 -11.65 -15.80
C HIS A 39 -5.77 -12.36 -16.19
N LYS A 40 -6.62 -11.74 -17.02
CA LYS A 40 -7.88 -12.32 -17.50
C LYS A 40 -7.73 -13.73 -18.07
N SER A 41 -6.73 -13.96 -18.91
CA SER A 41 -6.48 -15.29 -19.50
C SER A 41 -6.11 -16.34 -18.45
N GLU A 42 -5.31 -15.95 -17.44
CA GLU A 42 -4.93 -16.83 -16.33
C GLU A 42 -6.14 -17.18 -15.46
N PHE A 43 -7.01 -16.21 -15.19
CA PHE A 43 -8.25 -16.47 -14.44
C PHE A 43 -9.19 -17.42 -15.19
N PHE A 44 -9.29 -17.28 -16.52
CA PHE A 44 -10.04 -18.22 -17.35
C PHE A 44 -9.45 -19.62 -17.32
N GLU A 45 -8.12 -19.75 -17.43
CA GLU A 45 -7.45 -21.04 -17.40
C GLU A 45 -7.65 -21.77 -16.06
N LYS A 46 -7.56 -21.05 -14.94
CA LYS A 46 -7.68 -21.63 -13.59
C LYS A 46 -9.12 -21.86 -13.14
N HIS A 47 -10.05 -20.98 -13.52
CA HIS A 47 -11.40 -20.92 -12.95
C HIS A 47 -12.52 -20.88 -13.98
N GLY A 48 -12.21 -20.94 -15.28
CA GLY A 48 -13.19 -20.85 -16.36
C GLY A 48 -13.91 -19.50 -16.40
N GLU A 49 -15.16 -19.51 -16.86
CA GLU A 49 -16.00 -18.31 -16.96
C GLU A 49 -16.23 -17.63 -15.60
N GLU A 50 -16.26 -18.39 -14.49
CA GLU A 50 -16.41 -17.82 -13.15
C GLU A 50 -15.22 -16.91 -12.78
N GLY A 51 -14.00 -17.25 -13.22
CA GLY A 51 -12.83 -16.40 -13.07
C GLY A 51 -12.96 -15.07 -13.81
N ILE A 52 -13.53 -15.10 -15.02
CA ILE A 52 -13.78 -13.89 -15.83
C ILE A 52 -14.83 -12.99 -15.19
N GLU A 53 -15.92 -13.57 -14.69
CA GLU A 53 -16.96 -12.78 -14.02
C GLU A 53 -16.46 -12.18 -12.70
N ALA A 54 -15.62 -12.92 -11.97
CA ALA A 54 -14.99 -12.41 -10.75
C ALA A 54 -13.98 -11.28 -11.05
N GLU A 55 -13.18 -11.38 -12.12
CA GLU A 55 -12.29 -10.32 -12.60
C GLU A 55 -13.07 -9.05 -12.95
N LYS A 56 -14.14 -9.16 -13.73
CA LYS A 56 -15.03 -8.02 -14.05
C LYS A 56 -15.62 -7.38 -12.80
N LYS A 57 -16.04 -8.19 -11.83
CA LYS A 57 -16.57 -7.70 -10.54
C LYS A 57 -15.50 -6.90 -9.79
N ALA A 58 -14.29 -7.44 -9.65
CA ALA A 58 -13.18 -6.75 -8.99
C ALA A 58 -12.85 -5.42 -9.68
N ILE A 59 -12.75 -5.39 -11.01
CA ILE A 59 -12.53 -4.17 -11.80
C ILE A 59 -13.64 -3.15 -11.59
N SER A 60 -14.90 -3.58 -11.54
CA SER A 60 -16.04 -2.70 -11.29
C SER A 60 -15.94 -2.03 -9.91
N LEU A 61 -15.61 -2.81 -8.88
CA LEU A 61 -15.43 -2.32 -7.51
C LEU A 61 -14.26 -1.34 -7.39
N LEU A 62 -13.11 -1.64 -8.01
CA LEU A 62 -11.95 -0.73 -8.04
C LEU A 62 -12.20 0.54 -8.86
N SER A 63 -12.97 0.44 -9.94
CA SER A 63 -13.38 1.61 -10.74
C SER A 63 -14.31 2.53 -9.95
N LYS A 64 -15.24 1.95 -9.18
CA LYS A 64 -16.09 2.68 -8.24
C LYS A 64 -15.23 3.38 -7.17
N LEU A 65 -14.30 2.66 -6.54
CA LEU A 65 -13.36 3.21 -5.56
C LEU A 65 -12.56 4.40 -6.12
N ARG A 66 -12.06 4.29 -7.36
CA ARG A 66 -11.37 5.39 -8.04
C ARG A 66 -12.26 6.60 -8.24
N ASN A 67 -13.52 6.40 -8.63
CA ASN A 67 -14.48 7.50 -8.78
C ASN A 67 -14.81 8.17 -7.44
N GLU A 68 -15.01 7.37 -6.38
CA GLU A 68 -15.25 7.86 -5.01
C GLU A 68 -14.12 8.80 -4.58
N LEU A 69 -12.87 8.37 -4.76
CA LEU A 69 -11.67 9.17 -4.50
C LEU A 69 -11.64 10.46 -5.32
N GLN A 70 -11.76 10.36 -6.65
CA GLN A 70 -11.62 11.51 -7.55
C GLN A 70 -12.71 12.57 -7.37
N THR A 71 -13.88 12.17 -6.86
CA THR A 71 -15.02 13.07 -6.61
C THR A 71 -15.21 13.40 -5.14
N ASP A 72 -14.21 13.12 -4.31
CA ASP A 72 -14.18 13.34 -2.87
C ASP A 72 -15.45 12.86 -2.15
N LYS A 73 -15.91 11.66 -2.49
CA LYS A 73 -17.06 11.05 -1.80
C LYS A 73 -16.73 10.79 -0.33
N PRO A 74 -17.75 10.76 0.55
CA PRO A 74 -17.57 10.31 1.92
C PRO A 74 -16.97 8.90 1.97
N ILE A 75 -16.09 8.68 2.95
CA ILE A 75 -15.58 7.35 3.31
C ILE A 75 -16.75 6.54 3.86
N ILE A 76 -16.90 5.31 3.37
CA ILE A 76 -18.01 4.41 3.71
C ILE A 76 -17.50 3.23 4.54
N PRO A 77 -18.37 2.60 5.35
CA PRO A 77 -18.01 1.38 6.07
C PRO A 77 -17.60 0.24 5.12
N LEU A 78 -16.67 -0.59 5.59
CA LEU A 78 -16.35 -1.87 4.97
C LEU A 78 -17.49 -2.85 5.21
N VAL A 79 -17.78 -3.67 4.21
CA VAL A 79 -18.93 -4.58 4.16
C VAL A 79 -18.55 -6.05 4.06
N ALA A 80 -17.35 -6.36 3.56
CA ALA A 80 -16.91 -7.75 3.45
C ALA A 80 -16.53 -8.30 4.83
N ASN A 81 -16.96 -9.52 5.14
CA ASN A 81 -16.58 -10.18 6.39
C ASN A 81 -15.09 -10.59 6.33
N TYR A 82 -14.26 -9.93 7.14
CA TYR A 82 -12.84 -10.19 7.27
C TYR A 82 -12.41 -9.88 8.72
N VAL A 83 -11.26 -10.40 9.14
CA VAL A 83 -10.80 -10.37 10.54
C VAL A 83 -10.76 -8.96 11.16
N ASP A 84 -10.53 -7.94 10.33
CA ASP A 84 -10.34 -6.55 10.76
C ASP A 84 -11.53 -5.62 10.43
N THR A 85 -12.59 -6.12 9.79
CA THR A 85 -13.68 -5.28 9.26
C THR A 85 -14.35 -4.44 10.36
N ASP A 86 -14.63 -5.06 11.52
CA ASP A 86 -15.27 -4.36 12.63
C ASP A 86 -14.34 -3.29 13.24
N ILE A 87 -13.04 -3.56 13.32
CA ILE A 87 -12.03 -2.62 13.83
C ILE A 87 -11.95 -1.39 12.92
N TRP A 88 -11.94 -1.60 11.60
CA TRP A 88 -11.95 -0.52 10.61
C TRP A 88 -13.21 0.34 10.69
N ASN A 89 -14.38 -0.30 10.85
CA ASN A 89 -15.64 0.41 10.96
C ASN A 89 -15.72 1.22 12.27
N GLN A 90 -15.25 0.68 13.39
CA GLN A 90 -15.11 1.43 14.65
C GLN A 90 -14.15 2.61 14.50
N TYR A 91 -13.05 2.45 13.74
CA TYR A 91 -12.13 3.55 13.50
C TYR A 91 -12.75 4.64 12.61
N LEU A 92 -13.58 4.29 11.62
CA LEU A 92 -14.36 5.26 10.84
C LEU A 92 -15.34 6.03 11.73
N GLU A 93 -16.06 5.35 12.62
CA GLU A 93 -16.94 5.99 13.60
C GLU A 93 -16.18 6.96 14.51
N TYR A 94 -14.97 6.57 14.95
CA TYR A 94 -14.07 7.45 15.68
C TYR A 94 -13.67 8.67 14.85
N GLN A 95 -13.26 8.50 13.59
CA GLN A 95 -12.94 9.63 12.70
C GLN A 95 -14.14 10.56 12.52
N GLN A 96 -15.34 10.03 12.35
CA GLN A 96 -16.58 10.82 12.29
C GLN A 96 -16.85 11.54 13.62
N SER A 97 -16.49 10.94 14.76
CA SER A 97 -16.67 11.55 16.08
C SER A 97 -15.82 12.81 16.29
N LEU A 98 -14.64 12.87 15.67
CA LEU A 98 -13.76 14.03 15.70
C LEU A 98 -14.33 15.24 14.93
N LEU A 99 -15.36 15.01 14.11
CA LEU A 99 -15.97 16.02 13.24
C LEU A 99 -17.34 16.49 13.71
N ARG A 100 -17.83 16.02 14.88
CA ARG A 100 -19.22 16.20 15.35
C ARG A 100 -19.70 17.65 15.47
N GLU A 101 -18.79 18.60 15.59
CA GLU A 101 -19.12 20.04 15.62
C GLU A 101 -19.26 20.66 14.22
N SER A 102 -19.02 19.87 13.18
CA SER A 102 -19.13 20.27 11.77
C SER A 102 -20.13 19.37 11.04
N ASP A 103 -20.86 19.91 10.06
CA ASP A 103 -21.70 19.11 9.15
C ASP A 103 -20.87 18.27 8.14
N ARG A 104 -19.60 18.00 8.45
CA ARG A 104 -18.67 17.29 7.57
C ARG A 104 -18.66 15.80 7.89
N THR A 105 -18.50 15.01 6.84
CA THR A 105 -18.22 13.59 6.92
C THR A 105 -16.75 13.34 6.53
N PRO A 106 -16.11 12.28 7.06
CA PRO A 106 -14.78 11.88 6.61
C PRO A 106 -14.80 11.68 5.09
N SER A 107 -13.94 12.41 4.36
CA SER A 107 -13.76 12.30 2.91
C SER A 107 -12.28 12.13 2.56
N TRP A 108 -11.97 11.88 1.29
CA TRP A 108 -10.63 11.57 0.81
C TRP A 108 -9.66 12.74 0.97
N PHE A 109 -10.11 13.96 0.69
CA PHE A 109 -9.26 15.16 0.80
C PHE A 109 -9.27 15.77 2.19
N TYR A 110 -10.28 15.48 3.01
CA TYR A 110 -10.41 16.07 4.34
C TYR A 110 -9.75 15.24 5.44
N SER A 111 -9.88 13.92 5.38
CA SER A 111 -9.43 13.01 6.45
C SER A 111 -7.90 12.97 6.56
N PRO A 112 -7.35 12.49 7.71
CA PRO A 112 -5.91 12.30 7.86
C PRO A 112 -5.32 11.46 6.71
N TRP A 113 -4.24 11.94 6.09
CA TRP A 113 -3.62 11.31 4.93
C TRP A 113 -3.24 9.85 5.19
N LEU A 114 -2.68 9.55 6.37
CA LEU A 114 -2.39 8.19 6.79
C LEU A 114 -3.62 7.28 6.76
N TYR A 115 -4.75 7.77 7.27
CA TYR A 115 -6.00 7.00 7.25
C TYR A 115 -6.51 6.79 5.82
N VAL A 116 -6.45 7.83 4.99
CA VAL A 116 -6.87 7.78 3.59
C VAL A 116 -6.07 6.74 2.79
N GLU A 117 -4.74 6.72 2.95
CA GLU A 117 -3.89 5.74 2.29
C GLU A 117 -4.14 4.31 2.78
N CYS A 118 -4.25 4.11 4.08
CA CYS A 118 -4.52 2.76 4.60
C CYS A 118 -5.92 2.26 4.19
N TYR A 119 -6.93 3.13 4.24
CA TYR A 119 -8.30 2.81 3.82
C TYR A 119 -8.38 2.47 2.33
N LEU A 120 -7.63 3.18 1.47
CA LEU A 120 -7.50 2.84 0.05
C LEU A 120 -7.09 1.38 -0.14
N TYR A 121 -5.97 0.98 0.46
CA TYR A 121 -5.44 -0.37 0.30
C TYR A 121 -6.38 -1.43 0.88
N ARG A 122 -7.02 -1.12 2.01
CA ARG A 122 -8.02 -2.01 2.60
C ARG A 122 -9.25 -2.18 1.71
N ARG A 123 -9.69 -1.13 0.99
CA ARG A 123 -10.77 -1.18 -0.02
C ARG A 123 -10.35 -1.91 -1.30
N ILE A 124 -9.07 -1.85 -1.69
CA ILE A 124 -8.53 -2.67 -2.78
C ILE A 124 -8.62 -4.15 -2.39
N HIS A 125 -8.11 -4.51 -1.21
CA HIS A 125 -8.22 -5.87 -0.68
C HIS A 125 -9.68 -6.31 -0.56
N GLU A 126 -10.57 -5.41 -0.09
CA GLU A 126 -12.00 -5.67 0.00
C GLU A 126 -12.62 -6.05 -1.37
N ALA A 127 -12.24 -5.35 -2.44
CA ALA A 127 -12.73 -5.65 -3.79
C ALA A 127 -12.32 -7.05 -4.26
N ILE A 128 -11.12 -7.50 -3.90
CA ILE A 128 -10.61 -8.84 -4.22
C ILE A 128 -11.36 -9.91 -3.42
N ILE A 129 -11.46 -9.78 -2.09
CA ILE A 129 -12.15 -10.78 -1.26
C ILE A 129 -13.65 -10.91 -1.61
N GLN A 130 -14.26 -9.84 -2.10
CA GLN A 130 -15.64 -9.88 -2.60
C GLN A 130 -15.79 -10.58 -3.97
N SER A 131 -14.69 -10.97 -4.61
CA SER A 131 -14.67 -11.51 -5.98
C SER A 131 -14.12 -12.94 -6.02
N PRO A 132 -14.74 -13.93 -5.36
CA PRO A 132 -14.38 -15.33 -5.58
C PRO A 132 -14.70 -15.75 -7.03
N PRO A 133 -13.90 -16.63 -7.65
CA PRO A 133 -12.83 -17.43 -7.05
C PRO A 133 -11.42 -16.78 -7.09
N VAL A 134 -11.31 -15.48 -7.40
CA VAL A 134 -10.02 -14.75 -7.44
C VAL A 134 -9.71 -14.01 -6.13
N ASN A 135 -10.30 -14.45 -5.02
CA ASN A 135 -10.28 -13.77 -3.72
C ASN A 135 -8.94 -13.87 -2.97
N ASP A 136 -7.96 -14.59 -3.53
CA ASP A 136 -6.58 -14.70 -3.07
C ASP A 136 -5.58 -13.94 -3.97
N PHE A 137 -6.07 -13.24 -5.00
CA PHE A 137 -5.21 -12.55 -5.96
C PHE A 137 -4.54 -11.30 -5.38
N ASP A 138 -3.21 -11.28 -5.39
CA ASP A 138 -2.42 -10.10 -5.02
C ASP A 138 -2.14 -9.22 -6.26
N VAL A 139 -2.89 -8.14 -6.38
CA VAL A 139 -2.77 -7.16 -7.48
C VAL A 139 -1.41 -6.45 -7.55
N PHE A 140 -0.57 -6.55 -6.52
CA PHE A 140 0.76 -5.95 -6.47
C PHE A 140 1.88 -6.99 -6.63
N LYS A 141 1.56 -8.29 -6.67
CA LYS A 141 2.55 -9.36 -6.73
C LYS A 141 3.50 -9.23 -7.91
N GLU A 142 2.97 -9.01 -9.12
CA GLU A 142 3.80 -8.84 -10.32
C GLU A 142 4.81 -7.69 -10.16
N SER A 143 4.39 -6.56 -9.58
CA SER A 143 5.28 -5.43 -9.33
C SER A 143 6.33 -5.75 -8.26
N LYS A 144 5.98 -6.52 -7.22
CA LYS A 144 6.93 -6.97 -6.19
C LYS A 144 7.99 -7.90 -6.78
N ASP A 145 7.55 -8.86 -7.59
CA ASP A 145 8.41 -9.82 -8.25
C ASP A 145 9.34 -9.11 -9.25
N GLN A 146 8.81 -8.19 -10.07
CA GLN A 146 9.61 -7.40 -11.00
C GLN A 146 10.68 -6.57 -10.29
N ASN A 147 10.33 -5.88 -9.19
CA ASN A 147 11.30 -5.11 -8.40
C ASN A 147 12.42 -6.00 -7.83
N PHE A 148 12.10 -7.22 -7.43
CA PHE A 148 13.09 -8.20 -6.97
C PHE A 148 14.02 -8.65 -8.10
N PHE A 149 13.50 -8.91 -9.29
CA PHE A 149 14.31 -9.27 -10.46
C PHE A 149 15.18 -8.11 -10.97
N GLU A 150 14.68 -6.88 -10.93
CA GLU A 150 15.47 -5.68 -11.29
C GLU A 150 16.56 -5.38 -10.27
N SER A 151 16.40 -5.84 -9.02
CA SER A 151 17.35 -5.61 -7.93
C SER A 151 18.39 -6.71 -7.77
N GLN A 152 18.54 -7.62 -8.73
CA GLN A 152 19.47 -8.76 -8.64
C GLN A 152 20.93 -8.31 -8.50
N GLU A 153 21.40 -7.37 -9.31
CA GLU A 153 22.80 -6.90 -9.27
C GLU A 153 23.16 -6.23 -7.93
N PRO A 154 22.39 -5.24 -7.44
CA PRO A 154 22.60 -4.70 -6.09
C PRO A 154 22.46 -5.78 -5.01
N GLY A 155 21.50 -6.70 -5.16
CA GLY A 155 21.28 -7.81 -4.22
C GLY A 155 22.49 -8.75 -4.13
N ILE A 156 23.05 -9.17 -5.26
CA ILE A 156 24.28 -9.97 -5.34
C ILE A 156 25.44 -9.21 -4.70
N THR A 157 25.59 -7.93 -5.01
CA THR A 157 26.65 -7.09 -4.44
C THR A 157 26.57 -7.03 -2.92
N LEU A 158 25.37 -6.78 -2.37
CA LEU A 158 25.15 -6.74 -0.93
C LEU A 158 25.38 -8.12 -0.28
N CYS A 159 24.88 -9.19 -0.89
CA CYS A 159 25.08 -10.55 -0.41
C CYS A 159 26.56 -10.93 -0.38
N THR A 160 27.31 -10.62 -1.45
CA THR A 160 28.75 -10.88 -1.53
C THR A 160 29.51 -10.09 -0.46
N HIS A 161 29.25 -8.78 -0.32
CA HIS A 161 29.84 -7.94 0.73
C HIS A 161 29.58 -8.52 2.12
N LEU A 162 28.35 -8.95 2.40
CA LEU A 162 27.99 -9.55 3.68
C LEU A 162 28.70 -10.89 3.96
N GLN A 163 28.95 -11.72 2.92
CA GLN A 163 29.70 -12.96 3.09
C GLN A 163 31.19 -12.69 3.36
N GLU A 164 31.79 -11.73 2.65
CA GLU A 164 33.18 -11.30 2.86
C GLU A 164 33.38 -10.64 4.22
N PHE A 165 32.42 -9.82 4.65
CA PHE A 165 32.41 -9.24 5.98
C PHE A 165 32.31 -10.33 7.05
N LYS A 166 31.42 -11.32 6.87
CA LYS A 166 31.26 -12.43 7.80
C LYS A 166 32.54 -13.26 7.98
N SER A 167 33.33 -13.46 6.93
CA SER A 167 34.58 -14.22 7.01
C SER A 167 35.72 -13.46 7.69
N THR A 168 35.63 -12.13 7.78
CA THR A 168 36.65 -11.25 8.35
C THR A 168 36.27 -10.63 9.69
N ILE A 169 35.03 -10.86 10.16
CA ILE A 169 34.44 -10.16 11.32
C ILE A 169 35.24 -10.33 12.63
N GLU A 170 35.89 -11.47 12.83
CA GLU A 170 36.69 -11.76 14.03
C GLU A 170 38.02 -11.00 14.05
N ASP A 171 38.50 -10.58 12.88
CA ASP A 171 39.78 -9.87 12.70
C ASP A 171 39.63 -8.35 12.79
N LEU A 172 38.40 -7.83 12.87
CA LEU A 172 38.11 -6.40 12.85
C LEU A 172 38.16 -5.79 14.26
N ASP A 173 38.77 -4.61 14.35
CA ASP A 173 38.71 -3.79 15.56
C ASP A 173 37.35 -3.11 15.74
N ALA A 174 37.11 -2.53 16.91
CA ALA A 174 35.84 -1.88 17.25
C ALA A 174 35.48 -0.70 16.33
N ASN A 175 36.47 0.04 15.81
CA ASN A 175 36.23 1.15 14.89
C ASN A 175 35.88 0.64 13.48
N GLN A 176 36.52 -0.44 13.03
CA GLN A 176 36.21 -1.09 11.76
C GLN A 176 34.80 -1.69 11.79
N LEU A 177 34.43 -2.40 12.86
CA LEU A 177 33.06 -2.91 13.06
C LEU A 177 32.01 -1.79 13.06
N LYS A 178 32.29 -0.67 13.75
CA LYS A 178 31.42 0.51 13.75
C LYS A 178 31.26 1.10 12.35
N THR A 179 32.31 1.10 11.55
CA THR A 179 32.30 1.61 10.17
C THR A 179 31.43 0.73 9.28
N GLU A 180 31.62 -0.60 9.32
CA GLU A 180 30.79 -1.55 8.58
C GLU A 180 29.32 -1.49 9.01
N PHE A 181 29.04 -1.34 10.31
CA PHE A 181 27.68 -1.11 10.80
C PHE A 181 27.05 0.16 10.21
N PHE A 182 27.79 1.28 10.16
CA PHE A 182 27.28 2.51 9.55
C PHE A 182 27.10 2.38 8.04
N HIS A 183 27.99 1.67 7.35
CA HIS A 183 27.83 1.39 5.92
C HIS A 183 26.53 0.62 5.68
N LEU A 184 26.28 -0.48 6.40
CA LEU A 184 25.04 -1.26 6.27
C LEU A 184 23.78 -0.45 6.61
N LEU A 185 23.86 0.48 7.58
CA LEU A 185 22.75 1.40 7.87
C LEU A 185 22.46 2.36 6.71
N GLN A 186 23.50 2.79 5.99
CA GLN A 186 23.38 3.73 4.87
C GLN A 186 22.93 3.07 3.55
N VAL A 187 23.15 1.75 3.38
CA VAL A 187 22.69 0.98 2.21
C VAL A 187 21.18 1.13 1.98
N LYS A 188 20.41 1.49 3.02
CA LYS A 188 18.99 1.85 2.90
C LYS A 188 18.71 2.88 1.81
N ASN A 189 19.57 3.89 1.60
CA ASN A 189 19.28 5.00 0.69
C ASN A 189 19.38 4.67 -0.80
N VAL A 190 19.92 3.51 -1.19
CA VAL A 190 20.00 3.11 -2.60
C VAL A 190 18.85 2.15 -2.94
N PHE A 191 18.51 1.24 -2.02
CA PHE A 191 17.41 0.30 -2.21
C PHE A 191 16.03 0.92 -1.92
N PHE A 192 15.90 1.82 -0.94
CA PHE A 192 14.62 2.49 -0.66
C PHE A 192 14.13 3.37 -1.80
N THR A 193 15.01 3.92 -2.63
CA THR A 193 14.62 4.77 -3.77
C THR A 193 13.90 3.95 -4.86
N GLN A 194 14.24 2.67 -5.01
CA GLN A 194 13.46 1.72 -5.82
C GLN A 194 12.11 1.41 -5.14
N PHE A 195 12.10 1.14 -3.83
CA PHE A 195 10.88 0.80 -3.08
C PHE A 195 9.87 1.96 -2.96
N TYR A 196 10.31 3.21 -2.79
CA TYR A 196 9.45 4.40 -2.74
C TYR A 196 8.90 4.78 -4.11
N LYS A 197 9.55 4.37 -5.20
CA LYS A 197 8.98 4.51 -6.55
C LYS A 197 7.73 3.64 -6.73
N TYR A 198 7.57 2.62 -5.88
CA TYR A 198 6.46 1.66 -5.92
C TYR A 198 5.72 1.50 -4.58
N GLN A 199 5.67 2.53 -3.72
CA GLN A 199 4.53 2.69 -2.82
C GLN A 199 4.32 1.56 -1.77
N TYR A 200 5.37 1.09 -1.10
CA TYR A 200 5.25 -0.05 -0.17
C TYR A 200 5.32 0.30 1.33
N CYS A 201 5.23 1.57 1.74
CA CYS A 201 5.36 1.88 3.17
C CYS A 201 4.13 1.46 4.00
N ALA A 202 2.93 1.39 3.41
CA ALA A 202 1.70 1.05 4.14
C ALA A 202 1.32 -0.44 4.06
N TYR A 203 1.63 -1.13 2.95
CA TYR A 203 1.18 -2.51 2.74
C TYR A 203 1.89 -3.52 3.64
N THR A 204 3.22 -3.40 3.78
CA THR A 204 4.04 -4.38 4.51
C THR A 204 3.94 -4.26 6.04
N VAL A 205 3.49 -3.11 6.56
CA VAL A 205 3.44 -2.88 8.02
C VAL A 205 2.10 -3.29 8.62
N PHE A 206 1.00 -3.29 7.84
CA PHE A 206 -0.34 -3.51 8.39
C PHE A 206 -1.06 -4.78 7.91
N ILE A 207 -0.75 -5.31 6.73
CA ILE A 207 -1.52 -6.44 6.17
C ILE A 207 -0.79 -7.78 6.33
N ASP A 208 0.54 -7.83 6.27
CA ASP A 208 1.30 -9.09 6.41
C ASP A 208 1.55 -9.53 7.87
N GLN A 209 0.93 -8.88 8.87
CA GLN A 209 1.06 -9.24 10.29
C GLN A 209 -0.19 -9.87 10.93
N TYR A 210 -1.25 -10.17 10.15
CA TYR A 210 -2.46 -10.84 10.66
C TYR A 210 -3.00 -11.90 9.72
#